data_AF-A0A6I5CU35-F1
#
_entry.id   AF-A0A6I5CU35-F1
#
_cell.length_a   1.000
_cell.length_b   1.000
_cell.length_c   1.000
_cell.angle_alpha   90.00
_cell.angle_beta   90.00
_cell.angle_gamma   90.00
#
_symmetry.space_group_name_H-M   'P 1'
#
loop_
_entity.id
_entity.type
_entity.pdbx_description
1 polymer ?
#
loop_
_entity_poly.entity_id
_entity_poly.type
_entity_poly.pdbx_seq_one_letter_code
_entity_poly.pdbx_strand_id
1 'polypeptide(L)' 'MASTQIGLVGLGKMGGNMRERLRNAGLTVIGYDRSPEVSDVPSLVDLVDRLDGPRAVWV' A
#
# COMPACT_ATOMS: atom_id res chain seq x y z
N MET A 1 -3.85 -2.60 20.04
CA MET A 1 -4.89 -2.59 18.99
C MET A 1 -4.20 -2.98 17.69
N ALA A 2 -4.77 -3.87 16.89
CA ALA A 2 -4.19 -4.19 15.58
C ALA A 2 -4.19 -2.91 14.73
N SER A 3 -3.03 -2.55 14.18
CA SER A 3 -2.95 -1.46 13.21
C SER A 3 -3.59 -1.95 11.91
N THR A 4 -4.63 -1.27 11.44
CA THR A 4 -5.29 -1.61 10.18
C THR A 4 -4.30 -1.45 9.02
N GLN A 5 -4.07 -2.54 8.28
CA GLN A 5 -3.17 -2.57 7.13
C GLN A 5 -3.96 -2.53 5.81
N ILE A 6 -3.43 -1.81 4.83
CA ILE A 6 -3.97 -1.78 3.47
C ILE A 6 -2.84 -1.82 2.44
N GLY A 7 -3.00 -2.69 1.44
CA GLY A 7 -2.21 -2.67 0.22
C GLY A 7 -2.82 -1.69 -0.79
N LEU A 8 -1.99 -0.86 -1.42
CA LEU A 8 -2.39 -0.09 -2.61
C LEU A 8 -1.62 -0.57 -3.84
N VAL A 9 -2.32 -0.83 -4.92
CA VAL A 9 -1.75 -1.10 -6.25
C VAL A 9 -2.03 0.12 -7.12
N GLY A 10 -0.98 0.67 -7.75
CA GLY A 10 -1.06 1.90 -8.54
C GLY A 10 -0.82 3.14 -7.68
N LEU A 11 0.32 3.78 -7.88
CA LEU A 11 0.81 4.92 -7.12
C LEU A 11 1.18 6.12 -8.01
N GLY A 12 0.53 6.22 -9.18
CA GLY A 12 0.47 7.47 -9.93
C GLY A 12 -0.16 8.60 -9.11
N LYS A 13 -0.40 9.78 -9.70
CA LYS A 13 -0.84 10.98 -8.98
C LYS A 13 -1.98 10.76 -7.96
N MET A 14 -3.03 10.02 -8.32
CA MET A 14 -4.15 9.74 -7.41
C MET A 14 -3.80 8.73 -6.33
N GLY A 15 -3.19 7.60 -6.70
CA GLY A 15 -2.83 6.54 -5.77
C GLY A 15 -1.78 6.97 -4.74
N GLY A 16 -0.76 7.72 -5.19
CA GLY A 16 0.25 8.32 -4.30
C GLY A 16 -0.38 9.27 -3.28
N ASN A 17 -1.24 10.20 -3.72
CA ASN A 17 -1.96 11.10 -2.81
C ASN A 17 -2.84 10.34 -1.81
N MET A 18 -3.48 9.25 -2.26
CA MET A 18 -4.31 8.41 -1.41
C MET A 18 -3.48 7.69 -0.35
N ARG A 19 -2.35 7.10 -0.74
CA ARG A 19 -1.40 6.46 0.18
C ARG A 19 -0.99 7.41 1.30
N GLU A 20 -0.58 8.63 0.95
CA GLU A 20 -0.18 9.64 1.94
C GLU A 20 -1.35 10.04 2.84
N ARG A 21 -2.56 10.22 2.29
CA ARG A 21 -3.76 10.52 3.08
C ARG A 21 -4.08 9.43 4.10
N LEU A 22 -3.98 8.16 3.70
CA LEU A 22 -4.24 7.01 4.56
C LEU A 22 -3.17 6.85 5.65
N ARG A 23 -1.89 7.07 5.30
CA ARG A 23 -0.79 7.11 6.28
C ARG A 23 -0.99 8.23 7.31
N ASN A 24 -1.38 9.42 6.86
CA ASN A 24 -1.69 10.55 7.74
C ASN A 24 -2.90 10.30 8.65
N ALA A 25 -3.80 9.38 8.28
CA ALA A 25 -4.90 8.92 9.11
C ALA A 25 -4.49 7.82 10.12
N GLY A 26 -3.20 7.47 10.20
CA GLY A 26 -2.66 6.47 11.12
C GLY A 26 -2.79 5.02 10.65
N LEU A 27 -3.12 4.80 9.38
CA LEU A 27 -3.18 3.45 8.80
C LEU A 27 -1.80 2.99 8.32
N THR A 28 -1.54 1.69 8.41
CA THR A 28 -0.35 1.09 7.80
C THR A 28 -0.63 0.86 6.31
N VAL A 29 0.13 1.50 5.44
CA VAL A 29 -0.09 1.42 3.98
C VAL A 29 1.18 0.95 3.29
N ILE A 30 1.04 -0.12 2.51
CA ILE A 30 2.10 -0.70 1.68
C ILE A 30 1.66 -0.57 0.22
N GLY A 31 2.46 0.12 -0.58
CA GLY A 31 2.13 0.43 -1.96
C GLY A 31 2.99 -0.35 -2.96
N TYR A 32 2.36 -0.79 -4.04
CA TYR A 32 3.03 -1.35 -5.21
C TYR A 32 2.70 -0.53 -6.47
N ASP A 33 3.72 -0.22 -7.27
CA ASP A 33 3.58 0.27 -8.64
C ASP A 33 4.63 -0.39 -9.56
N ARG A 34 4.40 -0.36 -10.88
CA ARG A 34 5.38 -0.78 -11.89
C ARG A 34 6.56 0.19 -11.97
N SER A 35 6.35 1.45 -11.60
CA SER A 35 7.34 2.51 -11.44
C SER A 35 8.08 2.30 -10.09
N PRO A 36 9.34 1.82 -10.12
CA PRO A 36 10.06 1.48 -8.88
C PRO A 36 10.34 2.70 -8.01
N GLU A 37 10.36 3.90 -8.58
CA GLU A 37 10.63 5.15 -7.88
C GLU A 37 9.52 5.57 -6.90
N VAL A 38 8.29 5.10 -7.10
CA VAL A 38 7.17 5.40 -6.18
C VAL A 38 6.73 4.19 -5.34
N SER A 39 7.14 2.98 -5.73
CA SER A 39 6.74 1.72 -5.11
C SER A 39 7.41 1.50 -3.74
N ASP A 40 6.67 0.98 -2.76
CA ASP A 40 7.24 0.60 -1.45
C ASP A 40 7.83 -0.84 -1.50
N VAL A 41 7.36 -1.68 -2.42
CA VAL A 41 7.80 -3.08 -2.62
C VAL A 41 8.05 -3.38 -4.10
N PRO A 42 8.92 -4.36 -4.44
CA PRO A 42 9.31 -4.58 -5.84
C PRO A 42 8.31 -5.44 -6.64
N SER A 43 7.38 -6.14 -5.98
CA SER A 43 6.39 -6.98 -6.65
C SER A 43 5.07 -7.08 -5.88
N LEU A 44 4.03 -7.61 -6.56
CA LEU A 44 2.75 -7.94 -5.92
C LEU A 44 2.88 -9.07 -4.89
N VAL A 45 3.83 -9.98 -5.05
CA VAL A 45 4.08 -11.05 -4.07
C VAL A 45 4.60 -10.44 -2.79
N ASP A 46 5.59 -9.55 -2.89
CA ASP A 46 6.14 -8.82 -1.73
C ASP A 46 5.08 -7.94 -1.04
N LEU A 47 4.14 -7.37 -1.81
CA LEU A 47 3.00 -6.65 -1.24
C LEU A 47 2.16 -7.55 -0.35
N VAL A 48 1.76 -8.72 -0.86
CA VAL A 48 0.89 -9.66 -0.15
C VAL A 48 1.59 -10.28 1.07
N ASP A 49 2.89 -10.57 0.97
CA ASP A 49 3.69 -11.15 2.05
C ASP A 49 3.89 -10.18 3.22
N ARG A 50 3.83 -8.87 2.96
CA ARG A 50 3.91 -7.84 3.98
C ARG A 50 2.58 -7.55 4.68
N LEU A 51 1.47 -8.08 4.19
CA LEU A 51 0.13 -7.84 4.77
C LEU A 51 -0.31 -9.02 5.64
N ASP A 52 -0.64 -8.70 6.88
CA ASP A 52 -1.29 -9.59 7.83
C ASP A 52 -2.73 -9.89 7.38
N GLY A 53 -3.21 -11.10 7.68
CA GLY A 53 -4.58 -11.51 7.36
C GLY A 53 -5.59 -10.97 8.39
N PRO A 54 -6.84 -10.63 7.98
CA PRO A 54 -7.35 -10.61 6.60
C PRO A 54 -6.82 -9.41 5.80
N ARG A 55 -6.42 -9.65 4.54
CA ARG A 55 -5.75 -8.66 3.69
C ARG A 55 -6.74 -7.78 2.94
N ALA A 56 -6.62 -6.46 3.10
CA ALA A 56 -7.34 -5.47 2.29
C ALA A 56 -6.40 -4.89 1.22
N VAL A 57 -6.82 -4.93 -0.05
CA VAL A 57 -6.05 -4.38 -1.19
C VAL A 57 -6.95 -3.50 -2.04
N TRP A 58 -6.49 -2.29 -2.35
CA TRP A 58 -7.12 -1.37 -3.32
C TRP A 58 -6.27 -1.33 -4.60
N VAL A 59 -6.92 -1.56 -5.74
CA VAL A 59 -6.36 -1.51 -7.11
C VAL A 59 -6.85 -0.29 -7.88
#